data_AF-A0A2E0DVR3-F1
#
_entry.id   AF-A0A2E0DVR3-F1
#
_cell.length_a   1.000
_cell.length_b   1.000
_cell.length_c   1.000
_cell.angle_alpha   90.00
_cell.angle_beta   90.00
_cell.angle_gamma   90.00
#
_symmetry.space_group_name_H-M   'P 1'
#
loop_
_entity.id
_entity.type
_entity.pdbx_description
1 polymer ?
#
loop_
_entity_poly.entity_id
_entity_poly.type
_entity_poly.pdbx_seq_one_letter_code
_entity_poly.pdbx_strand_id
1 'polypeptide(L)'
;MGKRGVLVMNIGTPDEPTTESVRTYLREFLLDPDVIDLPTPLRHLLVRGIILRTRPQKIAPRYESIWMEEGSPLRVYTQRMTKALEASIDDIQCEVGMRYGNPSIRSGLEKLKEAGVDELLLAPMFPHHAQATTGSSLKHAYKQLKAMDWKPAIIELPHFPSEPAFIEPLANSIRPHLSNGTHLLFSYHGLPISHLKRSDSSGKH
;
A
#
# COMPACT_ATOMS: atom_id res chain seq x y z
N MET A 1 1.50 -20.40 23.23
CA MET A 1 1.68 -19.17 22.44
C MET A 1 0.51 -19.07 21.50
N GLY A 2 -0.04 -17.86 21.31
CA GLY A 2 -1.08 -17.66 20.30
C GLY A 2 -0.48 -17.81 18.91
N LYS A 3 -1.28 -18.17 17.91
CA LYS A 3 -0.78 -18.28 16.54
C LYS A 3 -0.50 -16.88 15.99
N ARG A 4 0.72 -16.67 15.46
CA ARG A 4 1.17 -15.37 14.95
C ARG A 4 0.80 -15.19 13.49
N GLY A 5 0.40 -13.99 13.13
CA GLY A 5 0.07 -13.63 11.75
C GLY A 5 0.59 -12.26 11.36
N VAL A 6 0.90 -12.09 10.07
CA VAL A 6 1.33 -10.82 9.48
C VAL A 6 0.41 -10.47 8.32
N LEU A 7 -0.16 -9.27 8.36
CA LEU A 7 -0.81 -8.67 7.21
C LEU A 7 0.15 -7.68 6.55
N VAL A 8 0.75 -8.08 5.44
CA VAL A 8 1.61 -7.24 4.60
C VAL A 8 0.72 -6.32 3.78
N MET A 9 0.71 -5.02 4.11
CA MET A 9 -0.18 -4.04 3.50
C MET A 9 0.54 -3.14 2.52
N ASN A 10 -0.08 -2.89 1.37
CA ASN A 10 0.43 -1.96 0.37
C ASN A 10 -0.73 -1.21 -0.29
N ILE A 11 -0.44 -0.22 -1.15
CA ILE A 11 -1.45 0.63 -1.76
C ILE A 11 -2.37 -0.17 -2.70
N GLY A 12 -1.78 -1.15 -3.41
CA GLY A 12 -2.48 -1.97 -4.38
C GLY A 12 -2.40 -1.45 -5.80
N THR A 13 -3.09 -2.15 -6.70
CA THR A 13 -2.92 -2.02 -8.15
C THR A 13 -4.14 -2.63 -8.84
N PRO A 14 -4.47 -2.27 -10.10
CA PRO A 14 -5.53 -2.95 -10.83
C PRO A 14 -5.25 -4.45 -10.99
N ASP A 15 -6.33 -5.21 -11.17
CA ASP A 15 -6.26 -6.66 -11.38
C ASP A 15 -5.70 -7.01 -12.76
N GLU A 16 -5.91 -6.14 -13.75
CA GLU A 16 -5.51 -6.30 -15.13
C GLU A 16 -5.02 -4.97 -15.72
N PRO A 17 -4.21 -4.97 -16.80
CA PRO A 17 -3.78 -3.75 -17.47
C PRO A 17 -4.87 -3.18 -18.39
N THR A 18 -6.14 -3.50 -18.14
CA THR A 18 -7.28 -3.07 -18.96
C THR A 18 -7.84 -1.74 -18.47
N THR A 19 -8.44 -0.97 -19.38
CA THR A 19 -9.09 0.31 -19.05
C THR A 19 -10.16 0.15 -17.97
N GLU A 20 -10.89 -0.97 -17.97
CA GLU A 20 -11.93 -1.26 -16.99
C GLU A 20 -11.35 -1.53 -15.60
N SER A 21 -10.35 -2.40 -15.50
CA SER A 21 -9.70 -2.72 -14.23
C SER A 21 -9.03 -1.49 -13.63
N VAL A 22 -8.32 -0.70 -14.45
CA VAL A 22 -7.75 0.60 -14.04
C VAL A 22 -8.83 1.57 -13.57
N ARG A 23 -10.00 1.60 -14.22
CA ARG A 23 -11.12 2.45 -13.79
C ARG A 23 -11.64 2.04 -12.42
N THR A 24 -11.78 0.75 -12.15
CA THR A 24 -12.24 0.22 -10.87
C THR A 24 -11.25 0.55 -9.75
N TYR A 25 -9.96 0.28 -9.98
CA TYR A 25 -8.89 0.67 -9.05
C TYR A 25 -8.88 2.19 -8.77
N LEU A 26 -8.87 3.02 -9.81
CA LEU A 26 -8.86 4.48 -9.66
C LEU A 26 -10.11 5.00 -8.96
N ARG A 27 -11.27 4.36 -9.14
CA ARG A 27 -12.50 4.74 -8.44
C ARG A 27 -12.34 4.54 -6.94
N GLU A 28 -11.81 3.41 -6.52
CA GLU A 28 -11.60 3.11 -5.11
C GLU A 28 -10.56 4.06 -4.50
N PHE A 29 -9.41 4.19 -5.18
CA PHE A 29 -8.29 5.01 -4.72
C PHE A 29 -8.66 6.49 -4.59
N LEU A 30 -9.27 7.08 -5.63
CA LEU A 30 -9.50 8.53 -5.68
C LEU A 30 -10.77 8.96 -4.92
N LEU A 31 -11.67 8.04 -4.57
CA LEU A 31 -12.80 8.35 -3.70
C LEU A 31 -12.43 8.31 -2.21
N ASP A 32 -11.22 7.89 -1.86
CA ASP A 32 -10.74 7.89 -0.49
C ASP A 32 -10.49 9.33 0.00
N PRO A 33 -11.14 9.77 1.12
CA PRO A 33 -10.88 11.07 1.72
C PRO A 33 -9.45 11.27 2.22
N ASP A 34 -8.71 10.18 2.51
CA ASP A 34 -7.32 10.26 2.93
C ASP A 34 -6.36 10.46 1.72
N VAL A 35 -6.88 10.37 0.49
CA VAL A 35 -6.13 10.59 -0.77
C VAL A 35 -6.53 11.91 -1.43
N ILE A 36 -7.84 12.17 -1.58
CA ILE A 36 -8.35 13.44 -2.12
C ILE A 36 -9.15 14.16 -1.03
N ASP A 37 -8.55 15.24 -0.56
CA ASP A 37 -9.09 16.14 0.46
C ASP A 37 -10.12 17.12 -0.11
N LEU A 38 -11.24 16.59 -0.60
CA LEU A 38 -12.41 17.34 -1.03
C LEU A 38 -13.65 16.88 -0.27
N PRO A 39 -14.66 17.76 -0.05
CA PRO A 39 -15.96 17.34 0.44
C PRO A 39 -16.54 16.19 -0.40
N THR A 40 -17.16 15.20 0.26
CA THR A 40 -17.62 13.95 -0.39
C THR A 40 -18.42 14.18 -1.68
N PRO A 41 -19.42 15.09 -1.74
CA PRO A 41 -20.18 15.31 -2.97
C PRO A 41 -19.30 15.83 -4.12
N LEU A 42 -18.41 16.78 -3.83
CA LEU A 42 -17.48 17.36 -4.81
C LEU A 42 -16.45 16.32 -5.28
N ARG A 43 -15.92 15.51 -4.37
CA ARG A 43 -15.01 14.40 -4.73
C ARG A 43 -15.70 13.40 -5.64
N HIS A 44 -16.94 13.02 -5.34
CA HIS A 44 -17.70 12.10 -6.18
C HIS A 44 -17.97 12.67 -7.57
N LEU A 45 -18.36 13.95 -7.66
CA LEU A 45 -18.59 14.63 -8.94
C LEU A 45 -17.31 14.69 -9.78
N LEU A 46 -16.19 15.11 -9.18
CA LEU A 46 -14.89 15.19 -9.86
C LEU A 46 -14.43 13.82 -10.35
N VAL A 47 -14.41 12.82 -9.46
CA VAL A 47 -13.86 11.50 -9.76
C VAL A 47 -14.75 10.79 -10.78
N ARG A 48 -16.06 10.66 -10.51
CA ARG A 48 -16.96 9.90 -11.38
C ARG A 48 -17.34 10.65 -12.66
N GLY A 49 -17.44 11.98 -12.60
CA GLY A 49 -17.85 12.82 -13.73
C GLY A 49 -16.74 13.11 -14.72
N ILE A 50 -15.49 13.30 -14.26
CA ILE A 50 -14.38 13.76 -15.10
C ILE A 50 -13.25 12.72 -15.15
N ILE A 51 -12.72 12.35 -14.00
CA ILE A 51 -11.48 11.56 -13.93
C ILE A 51 -11.68 10.15 -14.49
N LEU A 52 -12.71 9.43 -14.05
CA LEU A 52 -12.96 8.04 -14.46
C LEU A 52 -13.41 7.88 -15.92
N ARG A 53 -13.75 8.98 -16.59
CA ARG A 53 -14.09 8.98 -18.02
C ARG A 53 -12.85 9.00 -18.91
N THR A 54 -11.82 9.74 -18.51
CA THR A 54 -10.68 10.06 -19.38
C THR A 54 -9.35 9.44 -18.90
N ARG A 55 -9.12 9.40 -17.59
CA ARG A 55 -7.85 8.99 -17.00
C ARG A 55 -7.53 7.49 -17.18
N PRO A 56 -8.49 6.55 -17.02
CA PRO A 56 -8.20 5.13 -17.20
C PRO A 56 -7.68 4.79 -18.60
N GLN A 57 -8.29 5.35 -19.65
CA GLN A 57 -7.88 5.14 -21.05
C GLN A 57 -6.44 5.60 -21.30
N LYS A 58 -6.02 6.70 -20.67
CA LYS A 58 -4.66 7.25 -20.81
C LYS A 58 -3.60 6.46 -20.03
N ILE A 59 -3.98 5.79 -18.94
CA ILE A 59 -3.04 5.13 -18.03
C ILE A 59 -2.92 3.63 -18.31
N ALA A 60 -3.97 2.96 -18.82
CA ALA A 60 -3.95 1.53 -19.10
C ALA A 60 -2.74 1.07 -19.94
N PRO A 61 -2.34 1.76 -21.03
CA PRO A 61 -1.15 1.37 -21.81
C PRO A 61 0.16 1.41 -21.00
N ARG A 62 0.24 2.26 -19.97
CA ARG A 62 1.42 2.32 -19.08
C ARG A 62 1.46 1.12 -18.14
N TYR A 63 0.31 0.68 -17.64
CA TYR A 63 0.23 -0.58 -16.88
C TYR A 63 0.63 -1.76 -17.76
N GLU A 64 0.10 -1.82 -18.98
CA GLU A 64 0.43 -2.87 -19.95
C GLU A 64 1.93 -2.93 -20.24
N SER A 65 2.60 -1.78 -20.41
CA SER A 65 4.03 -1.73 -20.74
C SER A 65 4.98 -2.31 -19.68
N ILE A 66 4.52 -2.49 -18.44
CA ILE A 66 5.30 -3.04 -17.33
C ILE A 66 4.69 -4.31 -16.75
N TRP A 67 3.64 -4.84 -17.39
CA TRP A 67 2.90 -5.97 -16.86
C TRP A 67 3.77 -7.24 -16.88
N MET A 68 3.77 -7.97 -15.77
CA MET A 68 4.43 -9.28 -15.70
C MET A 68 3.42 -10.38 -16.05
N GLU A 69 3.93 -11.57 -16.38
CA GLU A 69 3.09 -12.74 -16.64
C GLU A 69 2.13 -13.03 -15.47
N GLU A 70 2.60 -12.87 -14.23
CA GLU A 70 1.79 -13.12 -13.04
C GLU A 70 0.94 -11.92 -12.58
N GLY A 71 1.09 -10.74 -13.21
CA GLY A 71 0.32 -9.54 -12.89
C GLY A 71 1.13 -8.25 -12.78
N SER A 72 0.55 -7.24 -12.13
CA SER A 72 1.24 -5.97 -11.85
C SER A 72 2.49 -6.21 -10.98
N PRO A 73 3.66 -5.62 -11.32
CA PRO A 73 4.90 -5.79 -10.56
C PRO A 73 4.74 -5.58 -9.05
N LEU A 74 3.99 -4.55 -8.64
CA LEU A 74 3.74 -4.27 -7.22
C LEU A 74 3.15 -5.49 -6.50
N ARG A 75 2.11 -6.10 -7.11
CA ARG A 75 1.41 -7.26 -6.54
C ARG A 75 2.29 -8.50 -6.58
N VAL A 76 2.99 -8.73 -7.69
CA VAL A 76 3.91 -9.87 -7.84
C VAL A 76 5.03 -9.84 -6.81
N TYR A 77 5.74 -8.72 -6.69
CA TYR A 77 6.84 -8.58 -5.72
C TYR A 77 6.35 -8.61 -4.27
N THR A 78 5.19 -8.01 -3.97
CA THR A 78 4.60 -8.10 -2.63
C THR A 78 4.30 -9.55 -2.27
N GLN A 79 3.66 -10.32 -3.17
CA GLN A 79 3.38 -11.74 -2.93
C GLN A 79 4.64 -12.58 -2.76
N ARG A 80 5.67 -12.36 -3.60
CA ARG A 80 6.95 -13.06 -3.48
C ARG A 80 7.64 -12.75 -2.14
N MET A 81 7.66 -11.48 -1.73
CA MET A 81 8.20 -11.06 -0.44
C MET A 81 7.42 -11.68 0.73
N THR A 82 6.08 -11.69 0.69
CA THR A 82 5.25 -12.30 1.74
C THR A 82 5.49 -13.80 1.84
N LYS A 83 5.60 -14.52 0.72
CA LYS A 83 5.94 -15.95 0.72
C LYS A 83 7.35 -16.22 1.28
N ALA A 84 8.32 -15.38 0.91
CA ALA A 84 9.68 -15.50 1.44
C ALA A 84 9.72 -15.23 2.95
N LEU A 85 8.95 -14.25 3.43
CA LEU A 85 8.80 -13.96 4.86
C LEU A 85 8.22 -15.16 5.61
N GLU A 86 7.12 -15.71 5.11
CA GLU A 86 6.45 -16.88 5.69
C GLU A 86 7.38 -18.10 5.76
N ALA A 87 8.18 -18.34 4.71
CA ALA A 87 9.15 -19.43 4.69
C ALA A 87 10.37 -19.20 5.60
N SER A 88 10.62 -17.96 6.01
CA SER A 88 11.81 -17.59 6.81
C SER A 88 11.59 -17.61 8.32
N ILE A 89 10.34 -17.71 8.78
CA ILE A 89 9.97 -17.65 10.19
C ILE A 89 9.04 -18.82 10.49
N ASP A 90 9.47 -19.71 11.40
CA ASP A 90 8.61 -20.82 11.83
C ASP A 90 7.36 -20.31 12.54
N ASP A 91 6.23 -20.99 12.31
CA ASP A 91 4.96 -20.75 13.00
C ASP A 91 4.46 -19.29 12.88
N ILE A 92 4.43 -18.79 11.64
CA ILE A 92 3.81 -17.52 11.26
C ILE A 92 2.92 -17.73 10.03
N GLN A 93 1.74 -17.11 10.02
CA GLN A 93 0.89 -17.03 8.82
C GLN A 93 1.04 -15.65 8.20
N CYS A 94 1.37 -15.56 6.91
CA CYS A 94 1.50 -14.26 6.24
C CYS A 94 0.46 -14.09 5.14
N GLU A 95 -0.21 -12.95 5.11
CA GLU A 95 -1.17 -12.61 4.04
C GLU A 95 -0.92 -11.21 3.49
N VAL A 96 -1.34 -11.00 2.25
CA VAL A 96 -1.26 -9.69 1.57
C VAL A 96 -2.60 -8.96 1.70
N GLY A 97 -2.54 -7.66 2.02
CA GLY A 97 -3.69 -6.79 2.09
C GLY A 97 -3.49 -5.48 1.33
N MET A 98 -4.00 -5.39 0.11
CA MET A 98 -4.00 -4.15 -0.66
C MET A 98 -5.06 -3.19 -0.12
N ARG A 99 -4.67 -1.93 0.04
CA ARG A 99 -5.60 -0.87 0.41
C ARG A 99 -6.65 -0.66 -0.67
N TYR A 100 -6.28 -0.73 -1.94
CA TYR A 100 -7.17 -0.63 -3.09
C TYR A 100 -6.93 -1.79 -4.07
N GLY A 101 -8.00 -2.44 -4.53
CA GLY A 101 -7.90 -3.64 -5.38
C GLY A 101 -7.61 -4.94 -4.61
N ASN A 102 -7.14 -5.97 -5.33
CA ASN A 102 -7.01 -7.34 -4.80
C ASN A 102 -5.53 -7.80 -4.65
N PRO A 103 -5.24 -8.72 -3.71
CA PRO A 103 -6.11 -9.15 -2.61
C PRO A 103 -6.34 -8.01 -1.63
N SER A 104 -7.57 -7.80 -1.17
CA SER A 104 -7.91 -6.68 -0.29
C SER A 104 -7.47 -6.93 1.16
N ILE A 105 -7.27 -5.86 1.93
CA ILE A 105 -7.07 -5.95 3.40
C ILE A 105 -8.13 -6.84 4.06
N ARG A 106 -9.40 -6.72 3.66
CA ARG A 106 -10.49 -7.55 4.18
C ARG A 106 -10.22 -9.05 3.95
N SER A 107 -9.88 -9.42 2.72
CA SER A 107 -9.62 -10.83 2.38
C SER A 107 -8.40 -11.40 3.10
N GLY A 108 -7.34 -10.60 3.27
CA GLY A 108 -6.16 -11.04 4.04
C GLY A 108 -6.49 -11.25 5.52
N LEU A 109 -7.26 -10.35 6.13
CA LEU A 109 -7.72 -10.50 7.50
C LEU A 109 -8.63 -11.72 7.69
N GLU A 110 -9.53 -12.01 6.74
CA GLU A 110 -10.40 -13.19 6.80
C GLU A 110 -9.60 -14.49 6.84
N LYS A 111 -8.61 -14.64 5.96
CA LYS A 111 -7.73 -15.81 5.96
C LYS A 111 -6.92 -15.95 7.25
N LEU A 112 -6.39 -14.84 7.79
CA LEU A 112 -5.65 -14.86 9.06
C LEU A 112 -6.58 -15.27 10.22
N LYS A 113 -7.81 -14.78 10.23
CA LYS A 113 -8.83 -15.18 11.21
C LYS A 113 -9.18 -16.66 11.09
N GLU A 114 -9.43 -17.16 9.88
CA GLU A 114 -9.73 -18.57 9.60
C GLU A 114 -8.56 -19.49 9.97
N ALA A 115 -7.34 -19.01 9.81
CA ALA A 115 -6.14 -19.72 10.24
C ALA A 115 -5.99 -19.77 11.78
N GLY A 116 -6.81 -19.07 12.55
CA GLY A 116 -6.76 -19.04 14.01
C GLY A 116 -5.67 -18.14 14.57
N VAL A 117 -5.30 -17.07 13.86
CA VAL A 117 -4.32 -16.07 14.35
C VAL A 117 -4.89 -15.33 15.56
N ASP A 118 -4.09 -15.23 16.62
CA ASP A 118 -4.42 -14.51 17.85
C ASP A 118 -3.50 -13.29 18.07
N GLU A 119 -2.31 -13.29 17.46
CA GLU A 119 -1.34 -12.19 17.49
C GLU A 119 -1.11 -11.69 16.05
N LEU A 120 -1.58 -10.48 15.75
CA LEU A 120 -1.61 -9.92 14.41
C LEU A 120 -0.67 -8.72 14.28
N LEU A 121 0.35 -8.84 13.43
CA LEU A 121 1.14 -7.71 12.97
C LEU A 121 0.50 -7.08 11.73
N LEU A 122 0.05 -5.83 11.85
CA LEU A 122 -0.28 -4.97 10.71
C LEU A 122 1.01 -4.35 10.20
N ALA A 123 1.42 -4.70 8.98
CA ALA A 123 2.70 -4.30 8.42
C ALA A 123 2.53 -3.47 7.13
N PRO A 124 2.33 -2.13 7.23
CA PRO A 124 2.34 -1.23 6.08
C PRO A 124 3.75 -1.20 5.45
N MET A 125 3.87 -1.57 4.18
CA MET A 125 5.13 -1.62 3.44
C MET A 125 5.51 -0.24 2.87
N PHE A 126 5.42 0.78 3.71
CA PHE A 126 5.82 2.16 3.41
C PHE A 126 6.84 2.61 4.45
N PRO A 127 8.15 2.67 4.11
CA PRO A 127 9.19 3.06 5.07
C PRO A 127 8.93 4.45 5.66
N HIS A 128 8.44 5.37 4.83
CA HIS A 128 8.12 6.74 5.20
C HIS A 128 6.62 6.87 5.49
N HIS A 129 6.27 7.51 6.60
CA HIS A 129 4.87 7.79 6.91
C HIS A 129 4.25 8.79 5.92
N ALA A 130 3.06 8.46 5.43
CA ALA A 130 2.16 9.43 4.82
C ALA A 130 0.70 9.07 5.13
N GLN A 131 -0.15 10.08 5.31
CA GLN A 131 -1.58 9.87 5.61
C GLN A 131 -2.27 9.04 4.51
N ALA A 132 -1.97 9.34 3.24
CA ALA A 132 -2.56 8.69 2.07
C ALA A 132 -2.12 7.23 1.87
N THR A 133 -1.09 6.76 2.58
CA THR A 133 -0.56 5.40 2.46
C THR A 133 -0.76 4.63 3.77
N THR A 134 0.15 4.80 4.72
CA THR A 134 0.16 4.11 6.01
C THR A 134 -1.10 4.42 6.83
N GLY A 135 -1.47 5.70 6.92
CA GLY A 135 -2.66 6.15 7.65
C GLY A 135 -3.96 5.54 7.09
N SER A 136 -4.17 5.65 5.78
CA SER A 136 -5.34 5.06 5.11
C SER A 136 -5.38 3.53 5.25
N SER A 137 -4.24 2.85 5.13
CA SER A 137 -4.13 1.39 5.24
C SER A 137 -4.50 0.89 6.64
N LEU A 138 -3.89 1.47 7.68
CA LEU A 138 -4.18 1.11 9.07
C LEU A 138 -5.63 1.41 9.44
N LYS A 139 -6.12 2.62 9.12
CA LYS A 139 -7.53 3.01 9.35
C LYS A 139 -8.50 2.05 8.67
N HIS A 140 -8.19 1.59 7.46
CA HIS A 140 -9.00 0.60 6.77
C HIS A 140 -8.92 -0.77 7.44
N ALA A 141 -7.74 -1.23 7.85
CA ALA A 141 -7.58 -2.49 8.58
C ALA A 141 -8.39 -2.52 9.88
N TYR A 142 -8.31 -1.48 10.71
CA TYR A 142 -9.12 -1.37 11.93
C TYR A 142 -10.63 -1.34 11.65
N LYS A 143 -11.04 -0.66 10.57
CA LYS A 143 -12.44 -0.68 10.13
C LYS A 143 -12.90 -2.11 9.81
N GLN A 144 -12.07 -2.89 9.11
CA GLN A 144 -12.41 -4.27 8.76
C GLN A 144 -12.39 -5.20 9.98
N LEU A 145 -11.40 -5.09 10.86
CA LEU A 145 -11.33 -5.83 12.13
C LEU A 145 -12.60 -5.63 12.97
N LYS A 146 -13.04 -4.37 13.11
CA LYS A 146 -14.30 -4.03 13.79
C LYS A 146 -15.52 -4.65 13.09
N ALA A 147 -15.57 -4.60 11.76
CA ALA A 147 -16.66 -5.18 10.98
C ALA A 147 -16.70 -6.73 11.04
N MET A 148 -15.57 -7.36 11.34
CA MET A 148 -15.45 -8.82 11.51
C MET A 148 -15.69 -9.29 12.96
N ASP A 149 -15.88 -8.35 13.89
CA ASP A 149 -15.81 -8.56 15.34
C ASP A 149 -14.64 -9.47 15.74
N TRP A 150 -13.47 -9.22 15.15
CA TRP A 150 -12.24 -9.98 15.42
C TRP A 150 -11.26 -9.10 16.18
N LYS A 151 -10.79 -9.59 17.33
CA LYS A 151 -9.98 -8.84 18.30
C LYS A 151 -8.69 -9.58 18.65
N PRO A 152 -7.79 -9.81 17.68
CA PRO A 152 -6.46 -10.34 17.98
C PRO A 152 -5.65 -9.31 18.79
N ALA A 153 -4.56 -9.73 19.42
CA ALA A 153 -3.54 -8.82 19.92
C ALA A 153 -2.85 -8.16 18.72
N ILE A 154 -3.08 -6.86 18.51
CA ILE A 154 -2.58 -6.14 17.34
C ILE A 154 -1.25 -5.45 17.66
N ILE A 155 -0.29 -5.64 16.77
CA ILE A 155 0.97 -4.90 16.73
C ILE A 155 0.99 -4.15 15.39
N GLU A 156 1.46 -2.91 15.39
CA GLU A 156 1.69 -2.15 14.17
C GLU A 156 3.20 -2.07 13.91
N LEU A 157 3.62 -2.37 12.69
CA LEU A 157 5.01 -2.13 12.28
C LEU A 157 5.25 -0.61 12.27
N PRO A 158 6.18 -0.07 13.07
CA PRO A 158 6.49 1.35 13.07
C PRO A 158 7.11 1.77 11.74
N HIS A 159 7.20 3.07 11.49
CA HIS A 159 7.93 3.57 10.32
C HIS A 159 9.41 3.19 10.42
N PHE A 160 9.98 2.78 9.30
CA PHE A 160 11.33 2.22 9.23
C PHE A 160 12.26 2.92 8.20
N PRO A 161 12.23 4.26 8.04
CA PRO A 161 13.05 4.93 7.01
C PRO A 161 14.54 4.85 7.33
N SER A 162 14.90 4.71 8.61
CA SER A 162 16.26 4.67 9.12
C SER A 162 16.74 3.25 9.47
N GLU A 163 15.91 2.24 9.26
CA GLU A 163 16.25 0.87 9.63
C GLU A 163 17.34 0.32 8.69
N PRO A 164 18.44 -0.25 9.23
CA PRO A 164 19.49 -0.85 8.41
C PRO A 164 18.96 -1.92 7.45
N ALA A 165 17.99 -2.72 7.90
CA ALA A 165 17.34 -3.74 7.08
C ALA A 165 16.60 -3.18 5.85
N PHE A 166 16.24 -1.89 5.87
CA PHE A 166 15.69 -1.18 4.70
C PHE A 166 16.77 -0.46 3.89
N ILE A 167 17.71 0.21 4.57
CA ILE A 167 18.74 1.03 3.93
C ILE A 167 19.78 0.18 3.19
N GLU A 168 20.24 -0.91 3.78
CA GLU A 168 21.37 -1.69 3.24
C GLU A 168 21.05 -2.34 1.89
N PRO A 169 19.90 -3.02 1.68
CA PRO A 169 19.55 -3.55 0.37
C PRO A 169 19.43 -2.46 -0.70
N LEU A 170 18.89 -1.29 -0.34
CA LEU A 170 18.79 -0.14 -1.24
C LEU A 170 20.18 0.42 -1.59
N ALA A 171 21.06 0.60 -0.60
CA ALA A 171 22.42 1.06 -0.83
C ALA A 171 23.20 0.06 -1.70
N ASN A 172 23.04 -1.24 -1.45
CA ASN A 172 23.67 -2.31 -2.21
C ASN A 172 23.20 -2.35 -3.67
N SER A 173 21.93 -2.04 -3.95
CA SER A 173 21.44 -1.97 -5.34
C SER A 173 21.96 -0.75 -6.09
N ILE A 174 22.26 0.34 -5.39
CA ILE A 174 22.79 1.58 -5.99
C ILE A 174 24.30 1.52 -6.21
N ARG A 175 25.07 0.97 -5.25
CA ARG A 175 26.54 0.96 -5.24
C ARG A 175 27.20 0.57 -6.58
N PRO A 176 26.76 -0.49 -7.30
CA PRO A 176 27.36 -0.88 -8.57
C PRO A 176 27.24 0.18 -9.69
N HIS A 177 26.31 1.13 -9.54
CA HIS A 177 26.05 2.19 -10.51
C HIS A 177 26.71 3.52 -10.14
N LEU A 178 27.46 3.58 -9.03
CA LEU A 178 28.17 4.78 -8.60
C LEU A 178 29.57 4.84 -9.19
N SER A 179 29.92 6.02 -9.73
CA SER A 179 31.25 6.35 -10.24
C SER A 179 31.61 7.79 -9.85
N ASN A 180 32.86 8.19 -10.05
CA ASN A 180 33.28 9.57 -9.79
C ASN A 180 32.48 10.54 -10.67
N GLY A 181 31.85 11.54 -10.04
CA GLY A 181 31.00 12.51 -10.72
C GLY A 181 29.55 12.05 -10.95
N THR A 182 29.14 10.88 -10.46
CA THR A 182 27.73 10.46 -10.50
C THR A 182 26.87 11.43 -9.71
N HIS A 183 25.87 12.00 -10.37
CA HIS A 183 24.79 12.74 -9.71
C HIS A 183 23.69 11.76 -9.28
N LEU A 184 23.55 11.57 -7.97
CA LEU A 184 22.52 10.70 -7.40
C LEU A 184 21.26 11.53 -7.07
N LEU A 185 20.18 11.31 -7.83
CA LEU A 185 18.89 11.95 -7.61
C LEU A 185 17.92 10.97 -6.91
N PHE A 186 17.57 11.27 -5.67
CA PHE A 186 16.45 10.61 -4.99
C PHE A 186 15.14 11.25 -5.42
N SER A 187 14.24 10.46 -6.02
CA SER A 187 12.92 10.92 -6.45
C SER A 187 11.83 10.23 -5.63
N TYR A 188 10.99 11.03 -4.99
CA TYR A 188 9.86 10.58 -4.19
C TYR A 188 8.54 11.03 -4.82
N HIS A 189 7.45 10.34 -4.49
CA HIS A 189 6.13 10.80 -4.90
C HIS A 189 5.79 12.12 -4.20
N GLY A 190 5.43 13.12 -5.00
CA GLY A 190 4.96 14.41 -4.47
C GLY A 190 3.68 14.25 -3.65
N LEU A 191 3.53 15.06 -2.61
CA LEU A 191 2.33 15.13 -1.79
C LEU A 191 1.57 16.44 -2.04
N PRO A 192 0.23 16.45 -1.99
CA PRO A 192 -0.54 17.68 -2.02
C PRO A 192 -0.14 18.62 -0.87
N ILE A 193 -0.06 19.93 -1.14
CA ILE A 193 0.27 20.94 -0.12
C ILE A 193 -0.72 20.89 1.06
N SER A 194 -2.00 20.59 0.81
CA SER A 194 -3.00 20.43 1.87
C SER A 194 -2.64 19.34 2.88
N HIS A 195 -2.01 18.24 2.44
CA HIS A 195 -1.56 17.17 3.31
C HIS A 195 -0.39 17.64 4.17
N LEU A 196 0.56 18.38 3.57
CA LEU A 196 1.70 18.96 4.29
C LEU A 196 1.23 19.92 5.39
N LYS A 197 0.31 20.83 5.09
CA LYS A 197 -0.25 21.80 6.05
C LYS A 197 -0.99 21.14 7.22
N ARG A 198 -1.63 19.99 6.99
CA ARG A 198 -2.34 19.25 8.04
C ARG A 198 -1.37 18.52 8.97
N SER A 199 -0.28 17.98 8.42
CA SER A 199 0.76 17.31 9.21
C SER A 199 1.72 18.29 9.89
N ASP A 200 1.79 19.54 9.43
CA ASP A 200 2.68 20.56 9.96
C ASP A 200 2.07 21.26 11.19
N SER A 201 2.49 20.82 12.37
CA SER A 201 2.16 21.47 13.63
C SER A 201 2.86 22.84 13.83
N SER A 202 3.82 23.19 12.97
CA SER A 202 4.60 24.45 13.04
C SER A 202 4.05 25.58 12.16
N GLY A 203 3.20 25.28 11.18
CA GLY A 203 2.54 26.25 10.30
C GLY A 203 3.47 26.98 9.32
N LYS A 204 4.60 26.40 8.94
CA LYS A 204 5.64 27.03 8.10
C LYS A 204 5.55 26.66 6.61
N HIS A 205 4.48 25.97 6.20
CA HIS A 205 4.19 25.58 4.81
C HIS A 205 2.94 26.25 4.22
#